data_AF-H1YBG9-F1
#
_entry.id   AF-H1YBG9-F1
#
_cell.length_a   1.000
_cell.length_b   1.000
_cell.length_c   1.000
_cell.angle_alpha   90.00
_cell.angle_beta   90.00
_cell.angle_gamma   90.00
#
_symmetry.space_group_name_H-M   'P 1'
#
loop_
_entity.id
_entity.type
_entity.pdbx_description
1 polymer ?
#
loop_
_entity_poly.entity_id
_entity_poly.type
_entity_poly.pdbx_seq_one_letter_code
_entity_poly.pdbx_strand_id
1 'polypeptide(L)'
;MNYWKHSLLSKKKFQGDANDYLQLHKFMDTSKLFYFNIKHRVLLHNTYGIDLCIQKFGETLINAENKKVLIRDIAAEHCKEDLMGVVPTLNNWFKYIDEALLDHIKPINPADSKLKEFVLRPLLMSGLKSTLMITHSNFGIYLTKELLGIDYALELVNYLPETNINELLQYIKLKDRWQYTPDLEQLKNIENELDY
;
A
#
# COMPACT_ATOMS: atom_id res chain seq x y z
N MET A 1 6.96 -5.05 9.93
CA MET A 1 8.01 -4.25 10.62
C MET A 1 7.48 -2.82 10.85
N ASN A 2 8.20 -1.89 11.49
CA ASN A 2 7.78 -0.48 11.57
C ASN A 2 8.53 0.35 10.52
N TYR A 3 7.98 1.50 10.12
CA TYR A 3 8.55 2.34 9.06
C TYR A 3 9.99 2.81 9.34
N TRP A 4 10.40 2.93 10.60
CA TRP A 4 11.79 3.33 10.93
C TRP A 4 12.78 2.22 10.63
N LYS A 5 12.47 0.98 11.01
CA LYS A 5 13.29 -0.18 10.67
C LYS A 5 13.40 -0.39 9.14
N HIS A 6 12.32 -0.18 8.40
CA HIS A 6 12.37 -0.14 6.93
C HIS A 6 13.31 0.96 6.41
N SER A 7 13.31 2.14 7.05
CA SER A 7 14.18 3.25 6.66
C SER A 7 15.67 2.95 6.88
N LEU A 8 16.00 2.22 7.96
CA LEU A 8 17.36 1.73 8.22
C LEU A 8 17.82 0.71 7.17
N LEU A 9 16.94 -0.22 6.78
CA LEU A 9 17.23 -1.15 5.68
C LEU A 9 17.42 -0.43 4.35
N SER A 10 16.60 0.57 4.05
CA SER A 10 16.76 1.39 2.85
C SER A 10 18.07 2.16 2.88
N LYS A 11 18.47 2.74 4.02
CA LYS A 11 19.81 3.32 4.18
C LYS A 11 20.91 2.31 3.87
N LYS A 12 20.79 1.08 4.34
CA LYS A 12 21.78 0.02 4.06
C LYS A 12 21.84 -0.36 2.58
N LYS A 13 20.69 -0.43 1.90
CA LYS A 13 20.59 -0.84 0.48
C LYS A 13 20.93 0.28 -0.49
N PHE A 14 20.48 1.49 -0.20
CA PHE A 14 20.51 2.63 -1.12
C PHE A 14 21.47 3.76 -0.65
N GLN A 15 22.13 3.59 0.50
CA GLN A 15 23.02 4.57 1.15
C GLN A 15 22.24 5.81 1.61
N GLY A 16 22.89 6.94 1.88
CA GLY A 16 22.22 8.14 2.39
C GLY A 16 21.86 8.06 3.87
N ASP A 17 20.86 8.83 4.28
CA ASP A 17 20.31 8.83 5.63
C ASP A 17 18.97 8.10 5.70
N ALA A 18 18.63 7.51 6.86
CA ALA A 18 17.35 6.84 7.02
C ALA A 18 16.17 7.79 6.83
N ASN A 19 16.33 9.08 7.18
CA ASN A 19 15.29 10.08 6.99
C ASN A 19 14.96 10.33 5.51
N ASP A 20 15.88 10.05 4.57
CA ASP A 20 15.65 10.18 3.13
C ASP A 20 14.49 9.26 2.66
N TYR A 21 14.28 8.14 3.35
CA TYR A 21 13.32 7.09 2.97
C TYR A 21 12.07 7.06 3.86
N LEU A 22 12.06 7.82 4.95
CA LEU A 22 11.05 7.73 6.00
C LEU A 22 9.62 7.96 5.50
N GLN A 23 9.43 8.97 4.66
CA GLN A 23 8.08 9.35 4.19
C GLN A 23 7.48 8.29 3.25
N LEU A 24 8.32 7.61 2.46
CA LEU A 24 7.89 6.52 1.59
C LEU A 24 7.40 5.34 2.42
N HIS A 25 8.18 4.95 3.44
CA HIS A 25 7.79 3.85 4.32
C HIS A 25 6.56 4.19 5.19
N LYS A 26 6.41 5.44 5.64
CA LYS A 26 5.19 5.90 6.30
C LYS A 26 3.98 5.77 5.39
N PHE A 27 4.10 6.17 4.13
CA PHE A 27 3.01 6.03 3.15
C PHE A 27 2.63 4.56 2.94
N MET A 28 3.61 3.69 2.68
CA MET A 28 3.36 2.25 2.49
C MET A 28 2.67 1.60 3.70
N ASP A 29 2.98 2.07 4.91
CA ASP A 29 2.38 1.59 6.16
C ASP A 29 1.09 2.32 6.58
N THR A 30 0.61 3.30 5.81
CA THR A 30 -0.49 4.17 6.25
C THR A 30 -1.81 3.42 6.46
N SER A 31 -2.00 2.27 5.82
CA SER A 31 -3.13 1.37 6.09
C SER A 31 -3.25 0.91 7.54
N LYS A 32 -2.15 0.96 8.32
CA LYS A 32 -2.17 0.67 9.77
C LYS A 32 -3.07 1.62 10.57
N LEU A 33 -3.32 2.84 10.07
CA LEU A 33 -4.25 3.79 10.71
C LEU A 33 -5.71 3.31 10.64
N PHE A 34 -6.03 2.46 9.67
CA PHE A 34 -7.38 1.95 9.45
C PHE A 34 -7.56 0.52 9.95
N TYR A 35 -6.49 -0.28 9.93
CA TYR A 35 -6.52 -1.64 10.45
C TYR A 35 -5.13 -2.08 10.91
N PHE A 36 -4.85 -2.01 12.22
CA PHE A 36 -3.57 -2.42 12.79
C PHE A 36 -3.48 -3.95 12.95
N ASN A 37 -3.51 -4.67 11.83
CA ASN A 37 -3.44 -6.12 11.74
C ASN A 37 -2.75 -6.50 10.43
N ILE A 38 -2.15 -7.70 10.34
CA ILE A 38 -1.38 -8.14 9.16
C ILE A 38 -2.11 -7.99 7.82
N LYS A 39 -3.45 -8.11 7.79
CA LYS A 39 -4.23 -7.93 6.56
C LYS A 39 -4.17 -6.51 5.99
N HIS A 40 -3.70 -5.50 6.73
CA HIS A 40 -3.48 -4.15 6.21
C HIS A 40 -2.56 -4.13 4.97
N ARG A 41 -1.67 -5.12 4.87
CA ARG A 41 -0.73 -5.30 3.76
C ARG A 41 -1.41 -5.54 2.42
N VAL A 42 -2.64 -6.08 2.44
CA VAL A 42 -3.48 -6.24 1.24
C VAL A 42 -3.66 -4.91 0.50
N LEU A 43 -3.68 -3.79 1.23
CA LEU A 43 -4.04 -2.49 0.68
C LEU A 43 -2.88 -1.83 -0.11
N LEU A 44 -1.67 -1.82 0.45
CA LEU A 44 -0.53 -1.09 -0.14
C LEU A 44 0.73 -1.95 -0.39
N HIS A 45 0.86 -3.14 0.19
CA HIS A 45 2.04 -4.00 -0.03
C HIS A 45 1.87 -4.83 -1.30
N ASN A 46 1.73 -4.16 -2.44
CA ASN A 46 1.54 -4.76 -3.75
C ASN A 46 1.92 -3.78 -4.87
N THR A 47 1.92 -4.23 -6.13
CA THR A 47 2.28 -3.40 -7.29
C THR A 47 1.38 -2.18 -7.50
N TYR A 48 0.11 -2.21 -7.07
CA TYR A 48 -0.75 -1.02 -7.09
C TYR A 48 -0.34 -0.02 -6.00
N GLY A 49 -0.04 -0.48 -4.78
CA GLY A 49 0.48 0.40 -3.73
C GLY A 49 1.84 1.03 -4.10
N ILE A 50 2.71 0.31 -4.81
CA ILE A 50 3.94 0.85 -5.38
C ILE A 50 3.64 1.96 -6.39
N ASP A 51 2.68 1.75 -7.31
CA ASP A 51 2.23 2.77 -8.26
C ASP A 51 1.71 4.03 -7.54
N LEU A 52 0.91 3.87 -6.47
CA LEU A 52 0.44 5.00 -5.66
C LEU A 52 1.60 5.75 -4.97
N CYS A 53 2.63 5.02 -4.52
CA CYS A 53 3.82 5.62 -3.91
C CYS A 53 4.58 6.49 -4.92
N ILE A 54 4.74 6.01 -6.15
CA ILE A 54 5.35 6.75 -7.26
C ILE A 54 4.50 7.98 -7.60
N GLN A 55 3.17 7.85 -7.69
CA GLN A 55 2.29 8.99 -7.94
C GLN A 55 2.41 10.07 -6.87
N LYS A 56 2.61 9.68 -5.60
CA LYS A 56 2.71 10.63 -4.48
C LYS A 56 4.07 11.35 -4.44
N PHE A 57 5.16 10.64 -4.68
CA PHE A 57 6.52 11.14 -4.42
C PHE A 57 7.37 11.35 -5.69
N GLY A 58 6.86 10.95 -6.86
CA GLY A 58 7.58 10.97 -8.14
C GLY A 58 8.30 9.67 -8.47
N GLU A 59 9.04 9.67 -9.58
CA GLU A 59 9.78 8.50 -10.07
C GLU A 59 11.05 8.20 -9.27
N THR A 60 11.75 9.26 -8.84
CA THR A 60 13.05 9.17 -8.20
C THR A 60 13.20 10.21 -7.11
N LEU A 61 14.04 9.90 -6.12
CA LEU A 61 14.56 10.86 -5.16
C LEU A 61 16.08 11.00 -5.29
N ILE A 62 16.63 12.11 -4.80
CA ILE A 62 18.07 12.28 -4.57
C ILE A 62 18.27 12.19 -3.06
N ASN A 63 19.10 11.25 -2.60
CA ASN A 63 19.38 11.07 -1.17
C ASN A 63 20.52 12.00 -0.69
N ALA A 64 20.82 11.98 0.61
CA ALA A 64 21.87 12.83 1.21
C ALA A 64 23.28 12.59 0.66
N GLU A 65 23.53 11.45 0.00
CA GLU A 65 24.78 11.08 -0.69
C GLU A 65 24.76 11.46 -2.18
N ASN A 66 23.83 12.34 -2.60
CA ASN A 66 23.61 12.74 -4.00
C ASN A 66 23.32 11.57 -4.97
N LYS A 67 22.82 10.44 -4.46
CA LYS A 67 22.44 9.31 -5.30
C LYS A 67 21.00 9.42 -5.74
N LYS A 68 20.78 9.22 -7.03
CA LYS A 68 19.45 9.08 -7.63
C LYS A 68 18.93 7.66 -7.41
N VAL A 69 17.85 7.53 -6.64
CA VAL A 69 17.24 6.25 -6.27
C VAL A 69 15.81 6.20 -6.80
N LEU A 70 15.40 5.05 -7.35
CA LEU A 70 14.04 4.83 -7.82
C LEU A 70 13.09 4.61 -6.63
N ILE A 71 12.00 5.38 -6.59
CA ILE A 71 10.98 5.26 -5.54
C ILE A 71 10.30 3.88 -5.61
N ARG A 72 10.10 3.38 -6.84
CA ARG A 72 9.62 2.01 -7.10
C ARG A 72 10.45 0.96 -6.37
N ASP A 73 11.77 1.06 -6.42
CA ASP A 73 12.66 0.04 -5.89
C ASP A 73 12.65 0.07 -4.35
N ILE A 74 12.57 1.26 -3.74
CA ILE A 74 12.41 1.41 -2.28
C ILE A 74 11.06 0.81 -1.81
N ALA A 75 9.96 1.11 -2.51
CA ALA A 75 8.65 0.56 -2.19
C ALA A 75 8.57 -0.97 -2.41
N ALA A 76 9.27 -1.48 -3.43
CA ALA A 76 9.41 -2.91 -3.66
C ALA A 76 10.18 -3.61 -2.52
N GLU A 77 11.29 -3.04 -2.06
CA GLU A 77 12.03 -3.57 -0.91
C GLU A 77 11.19 -3.56 0.37
N HIS A 78 10.38 -2.51 0.61
CA HIS A 78 9.44 -2.49 1.72
C HIS A 78 8.46 -3.68 1.68
N CYS A 79 7.95 -4.04 0.50
CA CYS A 79 7.09 -5.21 0.34
C CYS A 79 7.86 -6.50 0.66
N LYS A 80 9.04 -6.69 0.06
CA LYS A 80 9.88 -7.89 0.26
C LYS A 80 10.22 -8.13 1.72
N GLU A 81 10.60 -7.09 2.43
CA GLU A 81 10.94 -7.11 3.85
C GLU A 81 9.79 -7.63 4.72
N ASP A 82 8.56 -7.27 4.37
CA ASP A 82 7.37 -7.68 5.10
C ASP A 82 6.75 -8.99 4.61
N LEU A 83 7.11 -9.47 3.41
CA LEU A 83 6.43 -10.55 2.68
C LEU A 83 7.37 -11.66 2.16
N MET A 84 8.38 -12.05 2.92
CA MET A 84 9.36 -13.10 2.53
C MET A 84 9.99 -12.91 1.14
N GLY A 85 10.41 -11.70 0.79
CA GLY A 85 11.04 -11.44 -0.51
C GLY A 85 10.07 -11.30 -1.68
N VAL A 86 8.75 -11.34 -1.43
CA VAL A 86 7.73 -11.25 -2.49
C VAL A 86 7.26 -9.81 -2.69
N VAL A 87 7.08 -9.42 -3.96
CA VAL A 87 6.34 -8.21 -4.35
C VAL A 87 5.05 -8.65 -5.05
N PRO A 88 3.92 -8.75 -4.32
CA PRO A 88 2.69 -9.33 -4.88
C PRO A 88 1.95 -8.32 -5.77
N THR A 89 1.13 -8.84 -6.67
CA THR A 89 0.10 -8.08 -7.39
C THR A 89 -1.21 -8.08 -6.60
N LEU A 90 -2.19 -7.28 -7.05
CA LEU A 90 -3.56 -7.38 -6.54
C LEU A 90 -4.14 -8.79 -6.74
N ASN A 91 -3.90 -9.45 -7.88
CA ASN A 91 -4.38 -10.81 -8.12
C ASN A 91 -3.80 -11.83 -7.12
N ASN A 92 -2.58 -11.62 -6.61
CA ASN A 92 -2.02 -12.49 -5.59
C ASN A 92 -2.74 -12.33 -4.24
N TRP A 93 -3.01 -11.09 -3.81
CA TRP A 93 -3.72 -10.82 -2.55
C TRP A 93 -5.19 -11.25 -2.59
N PHE A 94 -5.85 -11.03 -3.72
CA PHE A 94 -7.29 -11.27 -3.89
C PHE A 94 -7.60 -12.66 -4.47
N LYS A 95 -6.61 -13.57 -4.48
CA LYS A 95 -6.78 -14.96 -4.94
C LYS A 95 -7.78 -15.74 -4.09
N TYR A 96 -7.80 -15.50 -2.78
CA TYR A 96 -8.67 -16.21 -1.84
C TYR A 96 -9.53 -15.21 -1.08
N ILE A 97 -10.69 -14.88 -1.65
CA ILE A 97 -11.71 -14.07 -0.99
C ILE A 97 -12.86 -14.95 -0.52
N ASP A 98 -13.62 -14.45 0.43
CA ASP A 98 -15.01 -14.84 0.60
C ASP A 98 -15.88 -14.10 -0.43
N GLU A 99 -16.70 -14.83 -1.18
CA GLU A 99 -17.51 -14.24 -2.26
C GLU A 99 -18.55 -13.24 -1.75
N ALA A 100 -18.96 -13.34 -0.49
CA ALA A 100 -19.84 -12.37 0.16
C ALA A 100 -19.28 -10.94 0.12
N LEU A 101 -17.95 -10.77 -0.03
CA LEU A 101 -17.34 -9.45 -0.24
C LEU A 101 -17.95 -8.69 -1.43
N LEU A 102 -18.34 -9.41 -2.49
CA LEU A 102 -18.83 -8.81 -3.73
C LEU A 102 -20.19 -8.12 -3.58
N ASP A 103 -20.96 -8.49 -2.54
CA ASP A 103 -22.23 -7.87 -2.20
C ASP A 103 -22.05 -6.48 -1.58
N HIS A 104 -20.90 -6.24 -0.95
CA HIS A 104 -20.54 -4.96 -0.32
C HIS A 104 -19.88 -3.98 -1.29
N ILE A 105 -19.49 -4.43 -2.49
CA ILE A 105 -18.76 -3.61 -3.45
C ILE A 105 -19.68 -3.29 -4.64
N LYS A 106 -19.96 -2.01 -4.83
CA LYS A 106 -20.71 -1.50 -5.99
C LYS A 106 -19.82 -0.49 -6.73
N PRO A 107 -19.41 -0.78 -7.99
CA PRO A 107 -18.61 0.15 -8.76
C PRO A 107 -19.37 1.45 -8.97
N ILE A 108 -18.68 2.57 -8.80
CA ILE A 108 -19.22 3.90 -9.06
C ILE A 108 -18.70 4.44 -10.40
N ASN A 109 -19.38 5.45 -10.94
CA ASN A 109 -19.00 6.11 -12.19
C ASN A 109 -18.99 7.63 -12.02
N PRO A 110 -17.96 8.22 -11.39
CA PRO A 110 -17.85 9.66 -11.22
C PRO A 110 -17.88 10.40 -12.55
N ALA A 111 -18.41 11.63 -12.59
CA ALA A 111 -18.38 12.43 -13.82
C ALA A 111 -16.95 12.86 -14.17
N ASP A 112 -16.18 13.27 -13.17
CA ASP A 112 -14.79 13.67 -13.33
C ASP A 112 -13.90 12.50 -13.75
N SER A 113 -13.12 12.70 -14.82
CA SER A 113 -12.26 11.68 -15.41
C SER A 113 -11.11 11.25 -14.49
N LYS A 114 -10.52 12.19 -13.74
CA LYS A 114 -9.39 11.93 -12.85
C LYS A 114 -9.84 11.12 -11.64
N LEU A 115 -10.97 11.50 -11.02
CA LEU A 115 -11.55 10.73 -9.94
C LEU A 115 -11.98 9.34 -10.40
N LYS A 116 -12.65 9.24 -11.56
CA LYS A 116 -13.06 7.97 -12.15
C LYS A 116 -11.88 7.05 -12.40
N GLU A 117 -10.82 7.55 -13.03
CA GLU A 117 -9.62 6.77 -13.30
C GLU A 117 -9.01 6.25 -12.00
N PHE A 118 -8.90 7.12 -10.98
CA PHE A 118 -8.35 6.74 -9.68
C PHE A 118 -9.17 5.64 -8.99
N VAL A 119 -10.49 5.81 -8.86
CA VAL A 119 -11.33 4.88 -8.10
C VAL A 119 -11.51 3.53 -8.81
N LEU A 120 -11.45 3.50 -10.14
CA LEU A 120 -11.55 2.27 -10.92
C LEU A 120 -10.19 1.60 -11.17
N ARG A 121 -9.07 2.25 -10.88
CA ARG A 121 -7.72 1.73 -11.15
C ARG A 121 -7.46 0.32 -10.58
N PRO A 122 -7.83 -0.02 -9.32
CA PRO A 122 -7.62 -1.38 -8.81
C PRO A 122 -8.30 -2.45 -9.68
N LEU A 123 -9.53 -2.18 -10.12
CA LEU A 123 -10.27 -3.07 -11.03
C LEU A 123 -9.57 -3.14 -12.39
N LEU A 124 -9.17 -2.01 -12.97
CA LEU A 124 -8.52 -1.97 -14.28
C LEU A 124 -7.17 -2.71 -14.29
N MET A 125 -6.41 -2.65 -13.20
CA MET A 125 -5.12 -3.33 -13.07
C MET A 125 -5.23 -4.83 -12.82
N SER A 126 -6.33 -5.28 -12.19
CA SER A 126 -6.46 -6.68 -11.74
C SER A 126 -7.51 -7.50 -12.49
N GLY A 127 -8.48 -6.84 -13.13
CA GLY A 127 -9.72 -7.47 -13.62
C GLY A 127 -10.67 -7.94 -12.52
N LEU A 128 -10.38 -7.69 -11.24
CA LEU A 128 -11.12 -8.23 -10.11
C LEU A 128 -11.96 -7.15 -9.42
N LYS A 129 -13.29 -7.31 -9.41
CA LYS A 129 -14.21 -6.40 -8.71
C LYS A 129 -13.89 -6.28 -7.22
N SER A 130 -13.44 -7.36 -6.58
CA SER A 130 -13.09 -7.38 -5.15
C SER A 130 -12.01 -6.35 -4.77
N THR A 131 -11.10 -6.01 -5.69
CA THR A 131 -10.02 -5.04 -5.43
C THR A 131 -10.52 -3.60 -5.25
N LEU A 132 -11.74 -3.30 -5.72
CA LEU A 132 -12.37 -2.00 -5.51
C LEU A 132 -12.60 -1.70 -4.02
N MET A 133 -12.55 -2.68 -3.11
CA MET A 133 -12.57 -2.40 -1.66
C MET A 133 -11.51 -1.37 -1.23
N ILE A 134 -10.37 -1.31 -1.93
CA ILE A 134 -9.29 -0.36 -1.62
C ILE A 134 -9.74 1.08 -1.86
N THR A 135 -10.49 1.35 -2.93
CA THR A 135 -10.95 2.70 -3.31
C THR A 135 -12.39 2.99 -2.92
N HIS A 136 -13.21 1.98 -2.65
CA HIS A 136 -14.64 2.06 -2.31
C HIS A 136 -14.85 1.83 -0.80
N SER A 137 -14.03 2.47 0.03
CA SER A 137 -14.09 2.42 1.49
C SER A 137 -13.57 3.72 2.09
N ASN A 138 -13.66 3.86 3.41
CA ASN A 138 -13.06 4.97 4.15
C ASN A 138 -11.54 5.12 3.88
N PHE A 139 -10.82 4.02 3.60
CA PHE A 139 -9.42 4.05 3.18
C PHE A 139 -9.26 4.64 1.77
N GLY A 140 -10.16 4.31 0.85
CA GLY A 140 -10.17 4.87 -0.50
C GLY A 140 -10.41 6.38 -0.53
N ILE A 141 -11.32 6.87 0.32
CA ILE A 141 -11.55 8.30 0.54
C ILE A 141 -10.27 8.97 1.06
N TYR A 142 -9.61 8.36 2.03
CA TYR A 142 -8.32 8.84 2.53
C TYR A 142 -7.23 8.87 1.45
N LEU A 143 -7.07 7.81 0.66
CA LEU A 143 -6.11 7.79 -0.44
C LEU A 143 -6.41 8.86 -1.50
N THR A 144 -7.69 9.09 -1.80
CA THR A 144 -8.13 10.14 -2.71
C THR A 144 -7.69 11.51 -2.19
N LYS A 145 -7.85 11.78 -0.89
CA LYS A 145 -7.32 13.01 -0.27
C LYS A 145 -5.80 13.10 -0.43
N GLU A 146 -5.08 12.02 -0.16
CA GLU A 146 -3.62 12.01 -0.16
C GLU A 146 -2.97 12.18 -1.52
N LEU A 147 -3.70 11.86 -2.61
CA LEU A 147 -3.17 11.85 -3.97
C LEU A 147 -3.83 12.88 -4.89
N LEU A 148 -5.13 13.14 -4.72
CA LEU A 148 -5.89 14.04 -5.57
C LEU A 148 -6.28 15.35 -4.87
N GLY A 149 -6.40 15.35 -3.54
CA GLY A 149 -6.79 16.51 -2.73
C GLY A 149 -8.15 16.34 -2.05
N ILE A 150 -8.45 17.25 -1.11
CA ILE A 150 -9.64 17.15 -0.25
C ILE A 150 -10.96 17.24 -1.02
N ASP A 151 -11.03 18.08 -2.06
CA ASP A 151 -12.27 18.27 -2.83
C ASP A 151 -12.70 16.99 -3.53
N TYR A 152 -11.74 16.25 -4.12
CA TYR A 152 -12.01 14.94 -4.72
C TYR A 152 -12.42 13.90 -3.68
N ALA A 153 -11.84 13.94 -2.48
CA ALA A 153 -12.23 13.04 -1.40
C ALA A 153 -13.66 13.30 -0.93
N LEU A 154 -14.06 14.57 -0.81
CA LEU A 154 -15.43 14.97 -0.48
C LEU A 154 -16.41 14.64 -1.60
N GLU A 155 -16.00 14.78 -2.87
CA GLU A 155 -16.80 14.32 -4.00
C GLU A 155 -17.03 12.80 -3.90
N LEU A 156 -15.99 12.01 -3.65
CA LEU A 156 -16.08 10.56 -3.55
C LEU A 156 -17.03 10.09 -2.44
N VAL A 157 -17.09 10.80 -1.31
CA VAL A 157 -18.03 10.52 -0.21
C VAL A 157 -19.48 10.52 -0.71
N ASN A 158 -19.83 11.37 -1.68
CA ASN A 158 -21.21 11.44 -2.20
C ASN A 158 -21.60 10.22 -3.05
N TYR A 159 -20.63 9.45 -3.56
CA TYR A 159 -20.89 8.27 -4.38
C TYR A 159 -20.94 6.97 -3.55
N LEU A 160 -20.31 6.94 -2.38
CA LEU A 160 -20.13 5.73 -1.60
C LEU A 160 -21.05 5.69 -0.38
N PRO A 161 -21.68 4.54 -0.08
CA PRO A 161 -22.23 4.34 1.25
C PRO A 161 -21.10 4.28 2.29
N GLU A 162 -21.42 4.49 3.56
CA GLU A 162 -20.46 4.25 4.64
C GLU A 162 -19.95 2.80 4.57
N THR A 163 -18.65 2.64 4.31
CA THR A 163 -18.01 1.34 4.09
C THR A 163 -16.63 1.34 4.73
N ASN A 164 -16.47 0.51 5.76
CA ASN A 164 -15.27 0.49 6.59
C ASN A 164 -14.28 -0.58 6.15
N ILE A 165 -13.04 -0.20 5.85
CA ILE A 165 -12.06 -1.14 5.29
C ILE A 165 -11.71 -2.29 6.25
N ASN A 166 -11.74 -2.07 7.56
CA ASN A 166 -11.49 -3.10 8.57
C ASN A 166 -12.53 -4.22 8.54
N GLU A 167 -13.77 -3.91 8.16
CA GLU A 167 -14.84 -4.90 7.97
C GLU A 167 -14.63 -5.68 6.66
N LEU A 168 -14.35 -4.96 5.56
CA LEU A 168 -14.11 -5.60 4.26
C LEU A 168 -12.87 -6.53 4.28
N LEU A 169 -11.84 -6.19 5.05
CA LEU A 169 -10.67 -7.06 5.21
C LEU A 169 -11.00 -8.39 5.90
N GLN A 170 -12.12 -8.53 6.59
CA GLN A 170 -12.53 -9.82 7.17
C GLN A 170 -12.78 -10.89 6.11
N TYR A 171 -13.22 -10.48 4.92
CA TYR A 171 -13.50 -11.38 3.80
C TYR A 171 -12.23 -11.83 3.03
N ILE A 172 -11.06 -11.25 3.34
CA ILE A 172 -9.79 -11.72 2.75
C ILE A 172 -9.23 -12.89 3.54
N LYS A 173 -8.97 -14.01 2.85
CA LYS A 173 -8.42 -15.24 3.44
C LYS A 173 -6.93 -15.32 3.11
N LEU A 174 -6.10 -15.21 4.13
CA LEU A 174 -4.67 -15.43 3.99
C LEU A 174 -4.40 -16.95 4.00
N LYS A 175 -3.70 -17.48 3.00
CA LYS A 175 -3.41 -18.92 2.86
C LYS A 175 -1.95 -19.21 2.51
N ASP A 176 -1.29 -18.29 1.82
CA ASP A 176 0.08 -18.50 1.37
C ASP A 176 1.07 -17.99 2.43
N ARG A 177 2.17 -18.72 2.65
CA ARG A 177 3.15 -18.43 3.69
C ARG A 177 3.70 -16.99 3.65
N TRP A 178 3.95 -16.48 2.44
CA TRP A 178 4.50 -15.13 2.22
C TRP A 178 3.62 -14.02 2.80
N GLN A 179 2.32 -14.25 3.01
CA GLN A 179 1.40 -13.25 3.54
C GLN A 179 1.61 -12.98 5.03
N TYR A 180 2.25 -13.91 5.73
CA TYR A 180 2.37 -13.89 7.20
C TYR A 180 3.75 -13.51 7.69
N THR A 181 4.77 -13.86 6.94
CA THR A 181 6.13 -13.95 7.45
C THR A 181 6.97 -12.78 6.91
N PRO A 182 7.56 -11.94 7.78
CA PRO A 182 8.58 -11.00 7.35
C PRO A 182 9.87 -11.73 6.96
N ASP A 183 10.72 -11.10 6.18
CA ASP A 183 12.05 -11.62 5.86
C ASP A 183 12.95 -11.62 7.11
N LEU A 184 13.14 -12.80 7.68
CA LEU A 184 13.86 -12.99 8.95
C LEU A 184 15.36 -12.71 8.83
N GLU A 185 15.97 -12.87 7.64
CA GLU A 185 17.40 -12.57 7.46
C GLU A 185 17.64 -11.06 7.53
N GLN A 186 16.74 -10.29 6.92
CA GLN A 186 16.82 -8.83 6.95
C GLN A 186 16.57 -8.28 8.36
N LEU A 187 15.66 -8.87 9.14
CA LEU A 187 15.42 -8.46 10.51
C LEU A 187 16.64 -8.64 11.42
N LYS A 188 17.33 -9.79 11.31
CA LYS A 188 18.57 -10.07 12.07
C LYS A 188 19.68 -9.07 11.74
N ASN A 189 19.73 -8.60 10.50
CA ASN A 189 20.73 -7.63 10.06
C ASN A 189 20.52 -6.21 10.62
N ILE A 190 19.34 -5.89 11.15
CA ILE A 190 19.03 -4.58 11.79
C ILE A 190 19.25 -4.64 13.31
N GLU A 191 19.00 -5.80 13.94
CA GLU A 191 19.16 -5.95 15.40
C GLU A 191 20.58 -5.60 15.86
N ASN A 192 21.59 -5.85 15.03
CA ASN A 192 22.98 -5.48 15.31
C ASN A 192 23.30 -3.98 15.10
N GLU A 193 22.40 -3.20 14.49
CA GLU A 193 22.60 -1.77 14.18
C GLU A 193 21.75 -0.84 15.07
N LEU A 194 20.85 -1.39 15.89
CA LEU A 194 20.00 -0.64 16.84
C LEU A 194 20.62 -0.48 18.24
N ASP A 195 21.84 -0.98 18.46
CA ASP A 195 22.58 -0.91 19.73
C ASP A 195 23.46 0.36 19.85
N TYR A 196 23.20 1.41 19.07
CA TYR A 196 23.90 2.71 19.15
C TYR A 196 22.94 3.89 19.29
#